data_AF-K0VV26-F1
#
_entry.id   AF-K0VV26-F1
#
_cell.length_a   1.000
_cell.length_b   1.000
_cell.length_c   1.000
_cell.angle_alpha   90.00
_cell.angle_beta   90.00
_cell.angle_gamma   90.00
#
_symmetry.space_group_name_H-M   'P 1'
#
loop_
_entity.id
_entity.type
_entity.pdbx_description
1 polymer ?
#
loop_
_entity_poly.entity_id
_entity_poly.type
_entity_poly.pdbx_seq_one_letter_code
_entity_poly.pdbx_strand_id
1 'polypeptide(L)'
;MINTSHAYTPAEAAAVSEIAVKSVHNAIDKRIIETHLVGSRGRALTDEDLLRLKLWYGVGSILSAERRKRLFDTIDQNPDAETVRADDYLIIDVARAREQLAARAEALREAERMIESVKGVAGGEPVFKRTRVPVRTIAAMKTQGASTAEIVEGYP
;
A
#
# COMPACT_ATOMS: atom_id res chain seq x y z
N MET A 1 17.01 -13.33 2.47
CA MET A 1 16.65 -12.56 3.68
C MET A 1 15.20 -12.88 4.00
N ILE A 2 14.86 -13.14 5.27
CA ILE A 2 13.47 -13.42 5.66
C ILE A 2 12.73 -12.08 5.58
N ASN A 3 12.01 -11.84 4.48
CA ASN A 3 11.05 -10.75 4.41
C ASN A 3 10.04 -11.02 5.52
N THR A 4 10.06 -10.21 6.58
CA THR A 4 8.95 -10.15 7.52
C THR A 4 7.74 -9.72 6.73
N SER A 5 6.94 -10.68 6.27
CA SER A 5 5.75 -10.45 5.44
C SER A 5 4.82 -9.53 6.21
N HIS A 6 4.84 -8.24 5.86
CA HIS A 6 3.92 -7.31 6.49
C HIS A 6 2.52 -7.60 5.94
N ALA A 7 1.55 -7.69 6.85
CA ALA A 7 0.16 -7.96 6.53
C ALA A 7 -0.58 -6.63 6.40
N TYR A 8 -0.92 -6.26 5.17
CA TYR A 8 -1.62 -5.03 4.83
C TYR A 8 -3.12 -5.24 4.73
N THR A 9 -3.91 -4.33 5.31
CA THR A 9 -5.34 -4.22 4.97
C THR A 9 -5.52 -3.70 3.54
N PRO A 10 -6.69 -3.87 2.89
CA PRO A 10 -6.93 -3.29 1.56
C PRO A 10 -6.72 -1.76 1.49
N ALA A 11 -7.01 -1.05 2.59
CA ALA A 11 -6.79 0.39 2.68
C ALA A 11 -5.31 0.75 2.79
N GLU A 12 -4.53 0.00 3.59
CA GLU A 12 -3.07 0.18 3.66
C GLU A 12 -2.41 -0.19 2.34
N ALA A 13 -2.82 -1.29 1.71
CA ALA A 13 -2.33 -1.70 0.40
C ALA A 13 -2.56 -0.62 -0.65
N ALA A 14 -3.74 0.01 -0.66
CA ALA A 14 -4.04 1.15 -1.52
C ALA A 14 -3.09 2.33 -1.26
N ALA A 15 -2.85 2.67 0.01
CA ALA A 15 -1.95 3.75 0.40
C ALA A 15 -0.49 3.48 -0.01
N VAL A 16 0.00 2.25 0.19
CA VAL A 16 1.40 1.88 -0.08
C VAL A 16 1.65 1.70 -1.58
N SER A 17 0.73 1.08 -2.30
CA SER A 17 0.86 0.85 -3.75
C SER A 17 0.49 2.06 -4.61
N GLU A 18 -0.10 3.10 -4.01
CA GLU A 18 -0.64 4.28 -4.70
C GLU A 18 -1.77 3.93 -5.68
N ILE A 19 -2.52 2.87 -5.38
CA ILE A 19 -3.67 2.42 -6.15
C ILE A 19 -4.95 2.74 -5.39
N ALA A 20 -5.97 3.22 -6.10
CA ALA A 20 -7.27 3.51 -5.47
C ALA A 20 -7.83 2.27 -4.74
N VAL A 21 -8.39 2.45 -3.55
CA VAL A 21 -8.98 1.36 -2.73
C VAL A 21 -9.97 0.51 -3.54
N LYS A 22 -10.80 1.15 -4.38
CA LYS A 22 -11.73 0.45 -5.29
C LYS A 22 -11.00 -0.47 -6.26
N SER A 23 -9.85 -0.06 -6.78
CA SER A 23 -9.02 -0.87 -7.67
C SER A 23 -8.39 -2.04 -6.93
N VAL A 24 -7.98 -1.86 -5.67
CA VAL A 24 -7.49 -2.97 -4.82
C VAL A 24 -8.58 -4.03 -4.64
N HIS A 25 -9.81 -3.63 -4.27
CA HIS A 25 -10.93 -4.56 -4.17
C HIS A 25 -11.23 -5.25 -5.50
N ASN A 26 -11.27 -4.51 -6.61
CA ASN A 26 -11.45 -5.11 -7.94
C ASN A 26 -10.36 -6.14 -8.28
N ALA A 27 -9.12 -5.91 -7.84
CA ALA A 27 -8.02 -6.84 -8.07
C ALA A 27 -8.19 -8.14 -7.25
N ILE A 28 -8.67 -8.03 -6.01
CA ILE A 28 -9.05 -9.18 -5.17
C ILE A 28 -10.21 -9.95 -5.80
N ASP A 29 -11.28 -9.25 -6.21
CA ASP A 29 -12.49 -9.86 -6.76
C ASP A 29 -12.19 -10.62 -8.07
N LYS A 30 -11.32 -10.06 -8.90
CA LYS A 30 -10.87 -10.67 -10.16
C LYS A 30 -9.75 -11.69 -9.97
N ARG A 31 -9.34 -11.98 -8.73
CA ARG A 31 -8.24 -12.90 -8.38
C ARG A 31 -6.93 -12.57 -9.10
N ILE A 32 -6.68 -11.28 -9.28
CA ILE A 32 -5.38 -10.79 -9.76
C ILE A 32 -4.35 -10.90 -8.63
N ILE A 33 -4.81 -10.64 -7.40
CA ILE A 33 -4.09 -10.84 -6.13
C ILE A 33 -4.97 -11.65 -5.19
N GLU A 34 -4.37 -12.36 -4.25
CA GLU A 34 -5.09 -13.17 -3.27
C GLU A 34 -4.94 -12.55 -1.87
N THR A 35 -5.97 -12.67 -1.05
CA THR A 35 -5.86 -12.26 0.36
C THR A 35 -5.57 -13.48 1.20
N HIS A 36 -4.57 -13.38 2.06
CA HIS A 36 -4.16 -14.45 2.97
C HIS A 36 -4.80 -14.24 4.34
N LEU A 37 -5.19 -15.33 5.01
CA LEU A 37 -5.67 -15.25 6.39
C LEU A 37 -4.45 -15.06 7.31
N VAL A 38 -4.33 -13.87 7.90
CA VAL A 38 -3.23 -13.57 8.84
C VAL A 38 -3.79 -13.30 10.23
N GLY A 39 -3.81 -14.36 11.05
CA GLY A 39 -4.15 -14.30 12.47
C GLY A 39 -5.45 -13.53 12.77
N SER A 40 -5.42 -12.68 13.81
CA SER A 40 -6.58 -11.89 14.25
C SER A 40 -6.91 -10.69 13.34
N ARG A 41 -6.09 -10.38 12.32
CA ARG A 41 -6.33 -9.24 11.40
C ARG A 41 -7.25 -9.59 10.23
N GLY A 42 -7.65 -10.86 10.07
CA GLY A 42 -8.51 -11.30 8.98
C GLY A 42 -7.75 -11.45 7.66
N ARG A 43 -8.38 -11.05 6.54
CA ARG A 43 -7.82 -11.08 5.18
C ARG A 43 -6.78 -9.98 5.02
N ALA A 44 -5.53 -10.35 4.73
CA ALA A 44 -4.42 -9.42 4.54
C ALA A 44 -3.68 -9.66 3.22
N LEU A 45 -2.96 -8.64 2.78
CA LEU A 45 -2.11 -8.61 1.59
C LEU A 45 -0.63 -8.57 2.01
N THR A 46 0.24 -9.15 1.20
CA THR A 46 1.69 -9.22 1.42
C THR A 46 2.44 -8.21 0.56
N ASP A 47 3.75 -8.05 0.80
CA ASP A 47 4.62 -7.24 -0.06
C ASP A 47 4.61 -7.71 -1.53
N GLU A 48 4.48 -9.02 -1.76
CA GLU A 48 4.37 -9.61 -3.10
C GLU A 48 3.04 -9.24 -3.76
N ASP A 49 1.94 -9.25 -3.01
CA ASP A 49 0.64 -8.78 -3.50
C ASP A 49 0.68 -7.30 -3.88
N LEU A 50 1.35 -6.47 -3.07
CA LEU A 50 1.54 -5.05 -3.35
C LEU A 50 2.39 -4.81 -4.60
N LEU A 51 3.45 -5.61 -4.80
CA LEU A 51 4.24 -5.58 -6.03
C LEU A 51 3.40 -5.96 -7.24
N ARG A 52 2.67 -7.07 -7.15
CA ARG A 52 1.80 -7.56 -8.20
C ARG A 52 0.73 -6.53 -8.56
N LEU A 53 0.12 -5.91 -7.55
CA LEU A 53 -0.84 -4.82 -7.70
C LEU A 53 -0.21 -3.61 -8.41
N LYS A 54 0.93 -3.11 -7.92
CA LYS A 54 1.61 -1.93 -8.48
C LYS A 54 1.99 -2.14 -9.94
N LEU A 55 2.60 -3.29 -10.26
CA LEU A 55 2.99 -3.62 -11.63
C LEU A 55 1.77 -3.85 -12.52
N TRP A 56 0.73 -4.55 -12.04
CA TRP A 56 -0.47 -4.87 -12.84
C TRP A 56 -1.17 -3.62 -13.38
N TYR A 57 -1.27 -2.58 -12.55
CA TYR A 57 -1.83 -1.29 -12.93
C TYR A 57 -0.82 -0.41 -13.65
N GLY A 58 0.46 -0.44 -13.26
CA GLY A 58 1.52 0.36 -13.91
C GLY A 58 1.75 0.00 -15.37
N VAL A 59 1.68 -1.30 -15.72
CA VAL A 59 1.84 -1.77 -17.11
C VAL A 59 0.51 -1.99 -17.82
N GLY A 60 -0.63 -1.76 -17.14
CA GLY A 60 -1.95 -2.14 -17.64
C GLY A 60 -2.41 -1.42 -18.90
N SER A 61 -1.86 -0.24 -19.18
CA SER A 61 -2.09 0.51 -20.43
C SER A 61 -1.19 0.08 -21.58
N ILE A 62 -0.10 -0.64 -21.29
CA ILE A 62 0.95 -1.03 -22.25
C ILE A 62 0.83 -2.51 -22.63
N LEU A 63 0.50 -3.36 -21.64
CA LEU A 63 0.47 -4.80 -21.79
C LEU A 63 -0.97 -5.33 -21.75
N SER A 64 -1.25 -6.26 -22.67
CA SER A 64 -2.49 -7.06 -22.61
C SER A 64 -2.57 -7.87 -21.31
N ALA A 65 -3.75 -8.37 -20.97
CA ALA A 65 -3.92 -9.25 -19.80
C ALA A 65 -3.04 -10.51 -19.87
N GLU A 66 -2.92 -11.12 -21.06
CA GLU A 66 -2.06 -12.29 -21.27
C GLU A 66 -0.58 -11.97 -21.07
N ARG A 67 -0.11 -10.83 -21.58
CA ARG A 67 1.28 -10.38 -21.41
C ARG A 67 1.60 -10.08 -19.96
N ARG A 68 0.66 -9.47 -19.23
CA ARG A 68 0.78 -9.29 -17.77
C ARG A 68 0.90 -10.62 -17.03
N LYS A 69 0.10 -11.62 -17.40
CA LYS A 69 0.20 -12.95 -16.79
C LYS A 69 1.60 -13.54 -16.97
N ARG A 70 2.14 -13.53 -18.20
CA ARG A 70 3.51 -14.02 -18.47
C ARG A 70 4.60 -13.23 -17.73
N LEU A 71 4.43 -11.91 -17.59
CA LEU A 71 5.32 -11.07 -16.79
C LEU A 71 5.36 -11.57 -15.34
N PHE A 72 4.20 -11.82 -14.73
CA PHE A 72 4.17 -12.33 -13.37
C PHE A 72 4.65 -13.77 -13.24
N ASP A 73 4.33 -14.66 -14.18
CA ASP A 73 4.88 -16.02 -14.19
C ASP A 73 6.43 -15.99 -14.21
N THR A 74 7.03 -15.01 -14.88
CA THR A 74 8.49 -14.83 -14.93
C THR A 74 9.06 -14.28 -13.61
N ILE A 75 8.33 -13.36 -12.96
CA ILE A 75 8.68 -12.84 -11.63
C ILE A 75 8.57 -13.95 -10.58
N ASP A 76 7.52 -14.77 -10.64
CA ASP A 76 7.28 -15.87 -9.70
C ASP A 76 8.40 -16.95 -9.82
N GLN A 77 8.94 -17.15 -11.03
CA GLN A 77 10.10 -18.03 -11.27
C GLN A 77 11.45 -17.41 -10.83
N ASN A 78 11.56 -16.08 -10.84
CA ASN A 78 12.77 -15.34 -10.51
C ASN A 78 12.43 -14.17 -9.57
N PRO A 79 12.12 -14.46 -8.29
CA PRO A 79 11.59 -13.45 -7.37
C PRO A 79 12.55 -12.28 -7.14
N ASP A 80 13.86 -12.54 -7.21
CA ASP A 80 14.90 -11.53 -7.00
C ASP A 80 15.30 -10.78 -8.29
N ALA A 81 14.59 -10.99 -9.41
CA ALA A 81 14.89 -10.31 -10.66
C ALA A 81 14.68 -8.79 -10.53
N GLU A 82 15.74 -8.02 -10.79
CA GLU A 82 15.67 -6.56 -10.82
C GLU A 82 14.90 -6.05 -12.05
N THR A 83 15.02 -6.75 -13.17
CA THR A 83 14.33 -6.42 -14.41
C THR A 83 13.74 -7.66 -15.05
N VAL A 84 12.60 -7.49 -15.73
CA VAL A 84 11.95 -8.58 -16.48
C VAL A 84 11.57 -8.10 -17.87
N ARG A 85 12.00 -8.85 -18.88
CA ARG A 85 11.65 -8.59 -20.28
C ARG A 85 10.19 -8.98 -20.52
N ALA A 86 9.33 -7.99 -20.77
CA ALA A 86 7.91 -8.21 -21.05
C ALA A 86 7.60 -8.41 -22.54
N ASP A 87 8.45 -7.88 -23.42
CA ASP A 87 8.37 -8.05 -24.88
C ASP A 87 9.74 -7.80 -25.54
N ASP A 88 9.80 -7.86 -26.87
CA ASP A 88 11.06 -7.75 -27.62
C ASP A 88 11.86 -6.47 -27.39
N TYR A 89 11.17 -5.38 -27.11
CA TYR A 89 11.77 -4.07 -26.86
C TYR A 89 11.29 -3.42 -25.57
N LEU A 90 10.68 -4.21 -24.67
CA LEU A 90 10.12 -3.71 -23.42
C LEU A 90 10.66 -4.49 -22.23
N ILE A 91 11.39 -3.78 -21.38
CA ILE A 91 11.89 -4.28 -20.10
C ILE A 91 11.16 -3.53 -18.99
N ILE A 92 10.66 -4.27 -18.02
CA ILE A 92 10.02 -3.74 -16.82
C ILE A 92 11.06 -3.75 -15.70
N ASP A 93 11.27 -2.58 -15.10
CA ASP A 93 12.12 -2.40 -13.94
C ASP A 93 11.32 -2.77 -12.68
N VAL A 94 11.58 -3.97 -12.16
CA VAL A 94 10.91 -4.53 -10.99
C VAL A 94 11.58 -4.03 -9.71
N ALA A 95 12.90 -3.83 -9.72
CA ALA A 95 13.65 -3.26 -8.61
C ALA A 95 13.10 -1.88 -8.22
N ARG A 96 12.89 -0.99 -9.19
CA ARG A 96 12.30 0.32 -8.94
C ARG A 96 10.90 0.24 -8.32
N ALA A 97 10.08 -0.71 -8.75
CA ALA A 97 8.76 -0.91 -8.15
C ALA A 97 8.88 -1.37 -6.68
N ARG A 98 9.83 -2.27 -6.38
CA ARG A 98 10.12 -2.72 -5.01
C ARG A 98 10.64 -1.58 -4.14
N GLU A 99 11.56 -0.76 -4.62
CA GLU A 99 12.11 0.40 -3.90
C GLU A 99 11.00 1.40 -3.53
N GLN A 100 10.13 1.73 -4.48
CA GLN A 100 8.99 2.62 -4.23
C GLN A 100 8.05 2.05 -3.18
N LEU A 101 7.75 0.75 -3.24
CA LEU A 101 6.90 0.09 -2.23
C LEU A 101 7.57 0.08 -0.86
N ALA A 102 8.87 -0.22 -0.78
CA ALA A 102 9.62 -0.23 0.47
C ALA A 102 9.63 1.15 1.13
N ALA A 103 9.88 2.21 0.36
CA ALA A 103 9.84 3.59 0.86
C ALA A 103 8.45 3.98 1.39
N ARG A 104 7.39 3.64 0.65
CA ARG A 104 6.00 3.91 1.07
C ARG A 104 5.58 3.08 2.28
N ALA A 105 6.00 1.82 2.35
CA ALA A 105 5.76 0.95 3.49
C ALA A 105 6.44 1.48 4.74
N GLU A 106 7.67 2.00 4.65
CA GLU A 106 8.33 2.62 5.80
C GLU A 106 7.62 3.91 6.22
N ALA A 107 7.22 4.76 5.27
CA ALA A 107 6.45 5.97 5.57
C ALA A 107 5.12 5.65 6.30
N LEU A 108 4.42 4.58 5.91
CA LEU A 108 3.23 4.10 6.62
C LEU A 108 3.59 3.68 8.06
N ARG A 109 4.64 2.88 8.24
CA ARG A 109 5.07 2.43 9.57
C ARG A 109 5.49 3.61 10.45
N GLU A 110 6.18 4.61 9.90
CA GLU A 110 6.52 5.85 10.60
C GLU A 110 5.27 6.60 11.04
N ALA A 111 4.29 6.74 10.16
CA ALA A 111 3.01 7.38 10.47
C ALA A 111 2.25 6.63 11.59
N GLU A 112 2.15 5.31 11.51
CA GLU A 112 1.53 4.48 12.54
C GLU A 112 2.24 4.61 13.90
N ARG A 113 3.58 4.69 13.90
CA ARG A 113 4.37 4.92 15.11
C ARG A 113 4.11 6.27 15.75
N MET A 114 3.59 7.26 15.02
CA MET A 114 3.20 8.57 15.57
C MET A 114 1.78 8.59 16.15
N ILE A 115 1.00 7.52 15.98
CA ILE A 115 -0.40 7.45 16.38
C ILE A 115 -0.54 6.54 17.61
N GLU A 116 -1.43 6.90 18.53
CA GLU A 116 -1.85 6.02 19.63
C GLU A 116 -3.37 6.03 19.81
N SER A 117 -3.90 4.91 20.31
CA SER A 117 -5.30 4.79 20.72
C SER A 117 -5.33 4.30 22.16
N VAL A 118 -5.66 5.20 23.09
CA VAL A 118 -5.73 4.89 24.52
C VAL A 118 -7.19 4.82 24.94
N LYS A 119 -7.62 3.65 25.43
CA LYS A 119 -8.99 3.47 25.94
C LYS A 119 -9.26 4.46 27.07
N GLY A 120 -10.24 5.34 26.88
CA GLY A 120 -10.60 6.40 27.84
C GLY A 120 -10.06 7.80 27.51
N VAL A 121 -9.13 7.92 26.55
CA VAL A 121 -8.73 9.21 25.97
C VAL A 121 -9.48 9.39 24.66
N ALA A 122 -10.21 10.51 24.50
CA ALA A 122 -11.04 10.77 23.32
C ALA A 122 -11.94 9.58 22.92
N GLY A 123 -12.47 8.83 23.88
CA GLY A 123 -13.30 7.64 23.60
C GLY A 123 -12.58 6.48 22.92
N GLY A 124 -11.24 6.46 22.89
CA GLY A 124 -10.44 5.47 22.16
C GLY A 124 -10.18 5.86 20.70
N GLU A 125 -10.50 7.10 20.30
CA GLU A 125 -10.15 7.63 18.99
C GLU A 125 -8.62 7.68 18.79
N PRO A 126 -8.11 7.34 17.58
CA PRO A 126 -6.70 7.52 17.26
C PRO A 126 -6.29 8.99 17.31
N VAL A 127 -5.28 9.29 18.12
CA VAL A 127 -4.69 10.63 18.28
C VAL A 127 -3.20 10.62 17.95
N PHE A 128 -2.65 11.77 17.59
CA PHE A 128 -1.20 11.91 17.48
C PHE A 128 -0.57 11.82 18.87
N LYS A 129 0.50 11.03 19.00
CA LYS A 129 1.19 10.79 20.28
C LYS A 129 1.57 12.10 20.95
N ARG A 130 1.43 12.13 22.28
CA ARG A 130 1.70 13.31 23.12
C ARG A 130 0.76 14.49 22.85
N THR A 131 -0.29 14.29 22.07
CA THR A 131 -1.34 15.29 21.83
C THR A 131 -2.70 14.66 22.10
N ARG A 132 -3.75 15.49 22.08
CA ARG A 132 -5.14 15.01 21.99
C ARG A 132 -5.74 15.28 20.61
N VAL A 133 -4.90 15.54 19.62
CA VAL A 133 -5.32 15.91 18.27
C VAL A 133 -5.82 14.66 17.54
N PRO A 134 -7.10 14.61 17.13
CA PRO A 134 -7.68 13.42 16.49
C PRO A 134 -7.19 13.25 15.05
N VAL A 135 -6.58 12.10 14.76
CA VAL A 135 -5.97 11.83 13.43
C VAL A 135 -7.02 11.84 12.32
N ARG A 136 -8.19 11.27 12.58
CA ARG A 136 -9.27 11.14 11.59
C ARG A 136 -9.83 12.50 11.21
N THR A 137 -9.99 13.40 12.18
CA THR A 137 -10.43 14.78 11.95
C THR A 137 -9.42 15.53 11.07
N ILE A 138 -8.13 15.43 11.40
CA ILE A 138 -7.07 16.07 10.61
C ILE A 138 -7.02 15.53 9.18
N ALA A 139 -7.14 14.21 9.01
CA ALA A 139 -7.20 13.58 7.69
C ALA A 139 -8.43 14.05 6.89
N ALA A 140 -9.59 14.21 7.53
CA ALA A 140 -10.81 14.72 6.89
C ALA A 140 -10.64 16.18 6.46
N MET A 141 -10.08 17.04 7.32
CA MET A 141 -9.78 18.44 6.99
C MET A 141 -8.84 18.55 5.79
N LYS A 142 -7.78 17.73 5.78
CA LYS A 142 -6.83 17.68 4.66
C LYS A 142 -7.51 17.25 3.35
N THR A 143 -8.40 16.26 3.43
CA THR A 143 -9.19 15.77 2.28
C THR A 143 -10.16 16.83 1.75
N GLN A 144 -10.70 17.68 2.64
CA GLN A 144 -11.58 18.81 2.29
C GLN A 144 -10.82 20.02 1.72
N GLY A 145 -9.48 19.95 1.67
CA GLY A 145 -8.64 20.98 1.04
C GLY A 145 -7.97 21.95 2.01
N ALA A 146 -8.08 21.75 3.32
CA ALA A 146 -7.37 22.59 4.28
C ALA A 146 -5.85 22.45 4.11
N SER A 147 -5.16 23.59 4.15
CA SER A 147 -3.70 23.63 4.12
C SER A 147 -3.12 23.12 5.44
N THR A 148 -1.88 22.66 5.41
CA THR A 148 -1.22 22.18 6.64
C THR A 148 -1.05 23.31 7.66
N ALA A 149 -0.82 24.55 7.20
CA ALA A 149 -0.68 25.70 8.08
C ALA A 149 -1.98 26.00 8.85
N GLU A 150 -3.11 26.04 8.15
CA GLU A 150 -4.43 26.27 8.77
C GLU A 150 -4.78 25.17 9.78
N ILE A 151 -4.47 23.91 9.44
CA ILE A 151 -4.69 22.78 10.35
C ILE A 151 -3.86 22.95 11.62
N VAL A 152 -2.57 23.29 11.51
CA VAL A 152 -1.69 23.44 12.68
C VAL A 152 -2.11 24.63 13.55
N GLU A 153 -2.53 25.74 12.95
CA GLU A 153 -3.05 26.90 13.69
C GLU A 153 -4.29 26.56 14.53
N GLY A 154 -5.16 25.69 13.99
CA GLY A 154 -6.36 25.22 14.70
C GLY A 154 -6.11 24.24 15.85
N TYR A 155 -4.90 23.68 15.96
CA TYR A 155 -4.54 22.65 16.95
C TYR A 155 -3.11 22.89 17.50
N PRO A 156 -2.94 23.83 18.44
CA PRO A 156 -1.66 24.11 19.08
C PRO A 156 -1.16 22.99 20.01
#